data_AF-A0A7L4PZW6-F1
#
_entry.id   AF-A0A7L4PZW6-F1
#
_cell.length_a   1.000
_cell.length_b   1.000
_cell.length_c   1.000
_cell.angle_alpha   90.00
_cell.angle_beta   90.00
_cell.angle_gamma   90.00
#
_symmetry.space_group_name_H-M   'P 1'
#
loop_
_entity.id
_entity.type
_entity.pdbx_description
1 polymer ?
#
loop_
_entity_poly.entity_id
_entity_poly.type
_entity_poly.pdbx_seq_one_letter_code
_entity_poly.pdbx_strand_id
1 'polypeptide(L)'
;MCGRFTITVTIGLPERFGVKSAGIRIEPRFNIAPSQPVPVIILPESGERSIMEMVWGLVPHWAEDPSAVRRPINARGESLAERPSFRSPLQRSRCLVPANGFYEWKKAGKVSEPYYIHRKDDGLCAIAGLYDTWRGPDGSLLRTFVIITTEANSLVSRYHDRMPALLREDDEARWLEPGRLPDRLVAEILTPYPADLLEAYRVSRQVNDATREGEDLIRKVPDSTLPV
;
A
#
# COMPACT_ATOMS: atom_id res chain seq x y z
N MET A 1 -6.97 -8.75 4.29
CA MET A 1 -6.66 -8.28 2.92
C MET A 1 -6.57 -6.80 3.13
N CYS A 2 -5.40 -6.21 2.95
CA CYS A 2 -5.19 -4.84 3.40
C CYS A 2 -6.06 -3.87 2.59
N GLY A 3 -6.99 -3.21 3.26
CA GLY A 3 -7.95 -2.27 2.67
C GLY A 3 -7.91 -0.89 3.30
N ARG A 4 -6.96 -0.65 4.21
CA ARG A 4 -6.79 0.64 4.86
C ARG A 4 -5.37 0.83 5.33
N PHE A 5 -4.79 2.00 5.06
CA PHE A 5 -3.47 2.37 5.55
C PHE A 5 -3.34 3.85 5.86
N THR A 6 -2.15 4.27 6.28
CA THR A 6 -1.88 5.61 6.78
C THR A 6 -0.58 6.16 6.18
N ILE A 7 -0.55 7.48 6.02
CA ILE A 7 0.66 8.27 5.76
C ILE A 7 0.58 9.45 6.72
N THR A 8 1.08 9.31 7.94
CA THR A 8 1.03 10.35 8.97
C THR A 8 2.33 11.15 9.05
N VAL A 9 3.45 10.56 8.63
CA VAL A 9 4.76 11.23 8.53
C VAL A 9 4.92 11.77 7.11
N THR A 10 4.73 13.08 6.94
CA THR A 10 4.82 13.75 5.62
C THR A 10 6.01 14.68 5.50
N ILE A 11 6.49 15.24 6.61
CA ILE A 11 7.74 15.99 6.67
C ILE A 11 8.90 15.03 6.43
N GLY A 12 9.78 15.33 5.47
CA GLY A 12 10.90 14.47 5.13
C GLY A 12 10.55 13.25 4.24
N LEU A 13 9.27 13.08 3.86
CA LEU A 13 8.84 11.95 3.04
C LEU A 13 9.57 11.90 1.68
N PRO A 14 9.67 13.01 0.91
CA PRO A 14 10.42 12.99 -0.35
C PRO A 14 11.88 12.56 -0.14
N GLU A 15 12.56 13.11 0.86
CA GLU A 15 13.95 12.84 1.19
C GLU A 15 14.15 11.37 1.59
N ARG A 16 13.26 10.81 2.42
CA ARG A 16 13.27 9.39 2.81
C ARG A 16 13.21 8.45 1.61
N PHE A 17 12.52 8.84 0.54
CA PHE A 17 12.41 8.04 -0.67
C PHE A 17 13.37 8.46 -1.78
N GLY A 18 14.30 9.39 -1.53
CA GLY A 18 15.28 9.85 -2.52
C GLY A 18 14.65 10.66 -3.66
N VAL A 19 13.53 11.33 -3.40
CA VAL A 19 12.84 12.22 -4.35
C VAL A 19 13.32 13.65 -4.15
N LYS A 20 13.87 14.26 -5.21
CA LYS A 20 14.46 15.62 -5.14
C LYS A 20 13.44 16.73 -4.91
N SER A 21 12.23 16.56 -5.43
CA SER A 21 11.13 17.51 -5.27
C SER A 21 9.80 16.78 -5.34
N ALA A 22 8.92 17.03 -4.37
CA ALA A 22 7.61 16.39 -4.33
C ALA A 22 6.69 16.84 -5.46
N GLY A 23 6.82 18.10 -5.91
CA GLY A 23 5.91 18.71 -6.88
C GLY A 23 4.45 18.87 -6.41
N ILE A 24 4.10 18.32 -5.26
CA ILE A 24 2.77 18.36 -4.63
C ILE A 24 2.91 18.55 -3.11
N ARG A 25 1.84 19.06 -2.49
CA ARG A 25 1.72 19.12 -1.03
C ARG A 25 1.20 17.77 -0.52
N ILE A 26 1.90 17.14 0.42
CA ILE A 26 1.49 15.87 1.03
C ILE A 26 1.01 16.14 2.45
N GLU A 27 -0.28 15.94 2.68
CA GLU A 27 -0.90 16.09 4.00
C GLU A 27 -0.99 14.74 4.73
N PRO A 28 -0.87 14.73 6.06
CA PRO A 28 -1.10 13.54 6.85
C PRO A 28 -2.49 12.94 6.59
N ARG A 29 -2.53 11.63 6.33
CA ARG A 29 -3.75 10.84 6.13
C ARG A 29 -3.73 9.65 7.08
N PHE A 30 -4.77 9.55 7.90
CA PHE A 30 -4.94 8.53 8.92
C PHE A 30 -5.87 7.41 8.47
N ASN A 31 -6.54 7.53 7.32
CA ASN A 31 -7.56 6.56 6.91
C ASN A 31 -7.65 6.35 5.39
N ILE A 32 -6.51 6.10 4.74
CA ILE A 32 -6.42 5.92 3.29
C ILE A 32 -7.16 4.66 2.84
N ALA A 33 -8.25 4.83 2.08
CA ALA A 33 -9.12 3.78 1.58
C ALA A 33 -9.04 3.63 0.05
N PRO A 34 -9.49 2.49 -0.51
CA PRO A 34 -9.63 2.29 -1.95
C PRO A 34 -10.38 3.42 -2.67
N SER A 35 -10.08 3.57 -3.96
CA SER A 35 -10.62 4.61 -4.85
C SER A 35 -10.17 6.04 -4.54
N GLN A 36 -9.39 6.25 -3.48
CA GLN A 36 -8.80 7.56 -3.18
C GLN A 36 -7.49 7.78 -3.95
N PRO A 37 -7.16 9.05 -4.29
CA PRO A 37 -5.83 9.42 -4.74
C PRO A 37 -4.81 9.28 -3.60
N VAL A 38 -3.62 8.78 -3.91
CA VAL A 38 -2.51 8.56 -2.97
C VAL A 38 -1.20 8.95 -3.64
N PRO A 39 -0.28 9.66 -2.95
CA PRO A 39 1.07 9.86 -3.43
C PRO A 39 1.84 8.53 -3.42
N VAL A 40 2.37 8.11 -4.57
CA VAL A 40 3.23 6.94 -4.69
C VAL A 40 4.56 7.33 -5.31
N ILE A 41 5.62 6.60 -4.98
CA ILE A 41 6.97 6.82 -5.52
C ILE A 41 7.17 5.92 -6.73
N ILE A 42 7.65 6.49 -7.82
CA ILE A 42 8.04 5.75 -9.02
C ILE A 42 9.47 6.11 -9.43
N LEU A 43 10.06 5.28 -10.28
CA LEU A 43 11.28 5.59 -11.02
C LEU A 43 10.94 5.66 -12.52
N PRO A 44 10.71 6.87 -13.07
CA PRO A 44 10.51 7.06 -14.50
C PRO A 44 11.79 6.78 -15.29
N GLU A 45 11.65 6.71 -16.62
CA GLU A 45 12.78 6.57 -17.56
C GLU A 45 13.81 7.70 -17.49
N SER A 46 13.45 8.86 -16.91
CA SER A 46 14.38 9.95 -16.63
C SER A 46 15.48 9.58 -15.64
N GLY A 47 15.32 8.47 -14.89
CA GLY A 47 16.30 7.98 -13.93
C GLY A 47 16.24 8.64 -12.55
N GLU A 48 15.26 9.52 -12.31
CA GLU A 48 15.09 10.20 -11.03
C GLU A 48 13.75 9.84 -10.38
N ARG A 49 13.78 9.38 -9.12
CA ARG A 49 12.55 9.05 -8.40
C ARG A 49 11.64 10.26 -8.29
N SER A 50 10.35 10.04 -8.48
CA SER A 50 9.32 11.09 -8.39
C SER A 50 8.11 10.63 -7.61
N ILE A 51 7.40 11.59 -7.01
CA ILE A 51 6.08 11.37 -6.40
C ILE A 51 5.03 11.59 -7.49
N MET A 52 4.11 10.64 -7.61
CA MET A 52 2.97 10.74 -8.50
C MET A 52 1.69 10.39 -7.75
N GLU A 53 0.67 11.23 -7.88
CA GLU A 53 -0.65 10.94 -7.34
C GLU A 53 -1.36 9.92 -8.24
N MET A 54 -1.84 8.81 -7.64
CA MET A 54 -2.54 7.75 -8.34
C MET A 54 -3.76 7.26 -7.55
N VAL A 55 -4.77 6.74 -8.24
CA VAL A 55 -5.97 6.19 -7.59
C VAL A 55 -5.74 4.73 -7.16
N TRP A 56 -6.05 4.40 -5.90
CA TRP A 56 -5.93 3.02 -5.42
C TRP A 56 -7.06 2.13 -5.95
N GLY A 57 -6.72 1.16 -6.80
CA GLY A 57 -7.65 0.26 -7.47
C GLY A 57 -7.32 0.17 -8.95
N LEU A 58 -6.50 -0.81 -9.33
CA LEU A 58 -5.87 -0.88 -10.65
C LEU A 58 -6.87 -1.03 -11.79
N VAL A 59 -6.74 -0.18 -12.80
CA VAL A 59 -7.39 -0.28 -14.10
C VAL A 59 -6.32 -0.63 -15.14
N PRO A 60 -6.39 -1.80 -15.79
CA PRO A 60 -5.45 -2.15 -16.84
C PRO A 60 -5.54 -1.20 -18.03
N HIS A 61 -4.40 -0.87 -18.66
CA HIS A 61 -4.37 0.04 -19.82
C HIS A 61 -5.20 -0.42 -21.01
N TRP A 62 -5.45 -1.73 -21.15
CA TRP A 62 -6.24 -2.33 -22.23
C TRP A 62 -7.74 -2.36 -21.96
N ALA A 63 -8.21 -1.89 -20.79
CA ALA A 63 -9.64 -1.79 -20.50
C ALA A 63 -10.33 -0.88 -21.53
N GLU A 64 -11.46 -1.31 -22.08
CA GLU A 64 -12.26 -0.45 -22.97
C GLU A 64 -12.97 0.65 -22.18
N ASP A 65 -13.60 0.26 -21.06
CA ASP A 65 -14.29 1.16 -20.14
C ASP A 65 -13.73 0.98 -18.70
N PRO A 66 -13.10 2.01 -18.12
CA PRO A 66 -12.54 1.93 -16.78
C PRO A 66 -13.61 1.77 -15.69
N SER A 67 -14.88 2.13 -15.96
CA SER A 67 -15.99 1.98 -15.02
C SER A 67 -16.55 0.55 -14.99
N ALA A 68 -16.42 -0.20 -16.09
CA ALA A 68 -16.94 -1.56 -16.23
C ALA A 68 -15.95 -2.66 -15.83
N VAL A 69 -14.68 -2.32 -15.57
CA VAL A 69 -13.66 -3.30 -15.16
C VAL A 69 -13.57 -3.46 -13.65
N ARG A 70 -13.23 -4.68 -13.21
CA ARG A 70 -12.85 -4.93 -11.81
C ARG A 70 -11.58 -4.15 -11.48
N ARG A 71 -11.60 -3.45 -10.34
CA ARG A 71 -10.49 -2.65 -9.82
C ARG A 71 -9.85 -3.33 -8.60
N PRO A 72 -8.93 -4.29 -8.79
CA PRO A 72 -8.27 -4.92 -7.65
C PRO A 72 -7.47 -3.90 -6.84
N ILE A 73 -7.70 -3.91 -5.54
CA ILE A 73 -6.95 -3.08 -4.57
C ILE A 73 -5.71 -3.82 -4.04
N ASN A 74 -5.73 -5.16 -4.10
CA ASN A 74 -4.64 -6.04 -3.68
C ASN A 74 -4.24 -7.00 -4.82
N ALA A 75 -2.94 -7.28 -4.92
CA ALA A 75 -2.37 -8.32 -5.77
C ALA A 75 -1.58 -9.31 -4.89
N ARG A 76 -1.70 -10.62 -5.15
CA ARG A 76 -0.93 -11.63 -4.41
C ARG A 76 0.46 -11.77 -5.03
N GLY A 77 1.52 -11.55 -4.25
CA GLY A 77 2.92 -11.63 -4.69
C GLY A 77 3.25 -12.92 -5.42
N GLU A 78 2.65 -14.02 -4.99
CA GLU A 78 2.88 -15.38 -5.48
C GLU A 78 2.34 -15.62 -6.90
N SER A 79 1.41 -14.79 -7.37
CA SER A 79 0.71 -14.98 -8.66
C SER A 79 0.81 -13.78 -9.60
N LEU A 80 1.73 -12.84 -9.36
CA LEU A 80 1.84 -11.61 -10.16
C LEU A 80 2.13 -11.90 -11.63
N ALA A 81 3.03 -12.84 -11.92
CA ALA A 81 3.41 -13.21 -13.30
C ALA A 81 2.30 -13.97 -14.05
N GLU A 82 1.37 -14.59 -13.35
CA GLU A 82 0.29 -15.39 -13.92
C GLU A 82 -0.91 -14.54 -14.33
N ARG A 83 -1.15 -13.43 -13.62
CA ARG A 83 -2.35 -12.58 -13.80
C ARG A 83 -2.14 -11.57 -14.93
N PRO A 84 -3.00 -11.51 -15.97
CA PRO A 84 -2.85 -10.57 -17.09
C PRO A 84 -2.76 -9.10 -16.66
N SER A 85 -3.56 -8.69 -15.66
CA SER A 85 -3.56 -7.32 -15.13
C SER A 85 -2.27 -6.94 -14.41
N PHE A 86 -1.43 -7.90 -13.99
CA PHE A 86 -0.23 -7.63 -13.19
C PHE A 86 1.07 -8.01 -13.91
N ARG A 87 1.05 -8.99 -14.83
CA ARG A 87 2.23 -9.45 -15.58
C ARG A 87 2.96 -8.31 -16.26
N SER A 88 2.20 -7.44 -16.93
CA SER A 88 2.74 -6.32 -17.67
C SER A 88 3.27 -5.21 -16.73
N PRO A 89 2.49 -4.70 -15.75
CA PRO A 89 2.99 -3.79 -14.73
C PRO A 89 4.20 -4.30 -13.94
N LEU A 90 4.27 -5.59 -13.64
CA LEU A 90 5.40 -6.21 -12.92
C LEU A 90 6.74 -5.97 -13.62
N GLN A 91 6.77 -5.73 -14.94
CA GLN A 91 8.01 -5.55 -15.71
C GLN A 91 8.44 -4.08 -15.86
N ARG A 92 7.50 -3.12 -15.75
CA ARG A 92 7.75 -1.73 -16.14
C ARG A 92 7.11 -0.65 -15.27
N SER A 93 6.14 -1.01 -14.44
CA SER A 93 5.31 -0.06 -13.69
C SER A 93 5.21 -0.50 -12.23
N ARG A 94 6.36 -0.58 -11.57
CA ARG A 94 6.47 -0.83 -10.14
C ARG A 94 6.54 0.50 -9.39
N CYS A 95 5.88 0.57 -8.24
CA CYS A 95 5.90 1.74 -7.37
C CYS A 95 6.15 1.34 -5.92
N LEU A 96 6.57 2.32 -5.12
CA LEU A 96 6.55 2.25 -3.67
C LEU A 96 5.34 3.06 -3.20
N VAL A 97 4.51 2.48 -2.34
CA VAL A 97 3.40 3.18 -1.69
C VAL A 97 3.85 3.50 -0.27
N PRO A 98 4.17 4.78 0.04
CA PRO A 98 4.52 5.18 1.39
C PRO A 98 3.42 4.80 2.38
N ALA A 99 3.81 4.24 3.52
CA ALA A 99 2.89 4.03 4.63
C ALA A 99 3.68 3.92 5.94
N ASN A 100 3.17 4.46 7.05
CA ASN A 100 3.75 4.20 8.37
C ASN A 100 2.97 3.11 9.13
N GLY A 101 1.73 2.81 8.72
CA GLY A 101 0.97 1.68 9.24
C GLY A 101 -0.28 1.36 8.42
N PHE A 102 -0.88 0.22 8.71
CA PHE A 102 -2.09 -0.31 8.07
C PHE A 102 -3.07 -0.88 9.10
N TYR A 103 -4.33 -1.05 8.69
CA TYR A 103 -5.35 -1.62 9.56
C TYR A 103 -5.73 -3.02 9.10
N GLU A 104 -5.93 -3.91 10.06
CA GLU A 104 -6.59 -5.20 9.85
C GLU A 104 -7.65 -5.42 10.92
N TRP A 105 -8.70 -6.15 10.55
CA TRP A 105 -9.84 -6.38 11.43
C TRP A 105 -9.84 -7.83 11.91
N LYS A 106 -9.75 -8.00 13.23
CA LYS A 106 -9.86 -9.32 13.85
C LYS A 106 -11.32 -9.63 14.15
N LYS A 107 -11.79 -10.78 13.67
CA LYS A 107 -13.11 -11.29 14.05
C LYS A 107 -13.10 -11.72 15.52
N ALA A 108 -13.99 -11.14 16.31
CA ALA A 108 -14.34 -11.52 17.67
C ALA A 108 -15.84 -11.85 17.69
N GLY A 109 -16.17 -13.12 17.44
CA GLY A 109 -17.56 -13.56 17.28
C GLY A 109 -18.23 -12.91 16.06
N LYS A 110 -19.33 -12.18 16.28
CA LYS A 110 -20.07 -11.45 15.23
C LYS A 110 -19.48 -10.08 14.90
N VAL A 111 -18.52 -9.64 15.70
CA VAL A 111 -17.95 -8.30 15.63
C VAL A 111 -16.55 -8.35 15.02
N SER A 112 -16.20 -7.34 14.23
CA SER A 112 -14.86 -7.16 13.69
C SER A 112 -14.22 -5.95 14.36
N GLU A 113 -13.16 -6.18 15.14
CA GLU A 113 -12.45 -5.13 15.87
C GLU A 113 -11.21 -4.68 15.06
N PRO A 114 -11.02 -3.37 14.84
CA PRO A 114 -9.89 -2.86 14.08
C PRO A 114 -8.62 -2.83 14.94
N TYR A 115 -7.52 -3.26 14.33
CA TYR A 115 -6.17 -3.13 14.86
C TYR A 115 -5.34 -2.30 13.90
N TYR A 116 -4.58 -1.36 14.46
CA TYR A 116 -3.56 -0.62 13.73
C TYR A 116 -2.23 -1.34 13.90
N ILE A 117 -1.56 -1.60 12.78
CA ILE A 117 -0.29 -2.31 12.67
C ILE A 117 0.70 -1.38 12.01
N HIS A 118 1.81 -1.07 12.68
CA HIS A 118 2.76 -0.05 12.21
C HIS A 118 4.21 -0.39 12.59
N ARG A 119 5.16 0.35 12.02
CA ARG A 119 6.56 0.27 12.45
C ARG A 119 6.69 0.79 13.89
N LYS A 120 7.43 0.07 14.73
CA LYS A 120 7.69 0.47 16.13
C LYS A 120 8.43 1.79 16.30
N ASP A 121 9.16 2.23 15.27
CA ASP A 121 9.89 3.50 15.27
C ASP A 121 9.08 4.67 14.71
N ASP A 122 7.79 4.45 14.44
CA ASP A 122 6.86 5.40 13.80
C ASP A 122 7.33 5.94 12.43
N GLY A 123 8.34 5.30 11.82
CA GLY A 123 8.89 5.67 10.53
C GLY A 123 7.99 5.30 9.35
N LEU A 124 8.44 5.67 8.15
CA LEU A 124 7.80 5.25 6.90
C LEU A 124 8.35 3.90 6.44
N CYS A 125 7.45 3.01 6.02
CA CYS A 125 7.75 1.86 5.16
C CYS A 125 7.34 2.17 3.71
N ALA A 126 7.87 1.37 2.79
CA ALA A 126 7.33 1.22 1.45
C ALA A 126 6.48 -0.04 1.37
N ILE A 127 5.20 0.07 0.97
CA ILE A 127 4.45 -1.09 0.48
C ILE A 127 4.79 -1.25 -1.01
N ALA A 128 5.17 -2.46 -1.43
CA ALA A 128 5.37 -2.77 -2.84
C ALA A 128 4.05 -2.63 -3.62
N GLY A 129 4.07 -1.85 -4.70
CA GLY A 129 2.92 -1.63 -5.55
C GLY A 129 3.22 -1.85 -7.03
N LEU A 130 2.15 -2.08 -7.79
CA LEU A 130 2.15 -2.02 -9.26
C LEU A 130 1.19 -0.92 -9.69
N TYR A 131 1.47 -0.27 -10.81
CA TYR A 131 0.57 0.72 -11.39
C TYR A 131 0.37 0.49 -12.88
N ASP A 132 -0.70 1.08 -13.42
CA ASP A 132 -0.91 1.15 -14.87
C ASP A 132 -1.55 2.49 -15.22
N THR A 133 -1.41 2.89 -16.49
CA THR A 133 -1.99 4.12 -17.02
C THR A 133 -2.97 3.77 -18.12
N TRP A 134 -4.25 3.97 -17.84
CA TRP A 134 -5.31 3.89 -18.84
C TRP A 134 -5.42 5.23 -19.57
N ARG A 135 -5.60 5.19 -20.89
CA ARG A 135 -5.76 6.38 -21.74
C ARG A 135 -7.15 6.34 -22.38
N GLY A 136 -7.93 7.38 -22.12
CA GLY A 136 -9.26 7.53 -22.69
C GLY A 136 -9.24 7.96 -24.15
N PRO A 137 -10.34 7.73 -24.90
CA PRO A 137 -10.49 8.19 -26.28
C PRO A 137 -10.35 9.71 -26.44
N ASP A 138 -10.65 10.47 -25.38
CA ASP A 138 -10.52 11.92 -25.28
C ASP A 138 -9.10 12.40 -24.91
N GLY A 139 -8.17 11.47 -24.74
CA GLY A 139 -6.79 11.75 -24.31
C GLY A 139 -6.60 11.87 -22.80
N SER A 140 -7.67 11.71 -21.99
CA SER A 140 -7.56 11.66 -20.54
C SER A 140 -6.67 10.52 -20.07
N LEU A 141 -5.98 10.71 -18.94
CA LEU A 141 -5.12 9.71 -18.33
C LEU A 141 -5.66 9.33 -16.96
N LEU A 142 -5.93 8.05 -16.75
CA LEU A 142 -6.25 7.48 -15.44
C LEU A 142 -5.07 6.64 -14.97
N ARG A 143 -4.36 7.14 -13.96
CA ARG A 143 -3.28 6.42 -13.29
C ARG A 143 -3.82 5.75 -12.05
N THR A 144 -3.63 4.43 -11.99
CA THR A 144 -4.13 3.62 -10.89
C THR A 144 -3.08 2.66 -10.41
N PHE A 145 -3.14 2.29 -9.14
CA PHE A 145 -2.21 1.35 -8.54
C PHE A 145 -2.92 0.26 -7.73
N VAL A 146 -2.18 -0.80 -7.46
CA VAL A 146 -2.56 -1.92 -6.59
C VAL A 146 -1.42 -2.14 -5.60
N ILE A 147 -1.75 -2.45 -4.35
CA ILE A 147 -0.73 -2.88 -3.39
C ILE A 147 -0.52 -4.38 -3.50
N ILE A 148 0.72 -4.82 -3.33
CA ILE A 148 1.07 -6.23 -3.28
C ILE A 148 0.91 -6.71 -1.85
N THR A 149 0.39 -7.93 -1.72
CA THR A 149 0.26 -8.66 -0.46
C THR A 149 1.12 -9.91 -0.48
N THR A 150 1.61 -10.30 0.68
CA THR A 150 2.36 -11.53 0.94
C THR A 150 1.72 -12.29 2.11
N GLU A 151 2.25 -13.45 2.46
CA GLU A 151 1.84 -14.18 3.66
C GLU A 151 2.03 -13.33 4.91
N ALA A 152 1.15 -13.48 5.89
CA ALA A 152 1.30 -12.77 7.16
C ALA A 152 2.48 -13.32 7.99
N ASN A 153 3.27 -12.43 8.57
CA ASN A 153 4.25 -12.80 9.60
C ASN A 153 3.56 -13.23 10.92
N SER A 154 4.34 -13.61 11.93
CA SER A 154 3.84 -14.10 13.23
C SER A 154 3.06 -13.06 14.07
N LEU A 155 3.21 -11.76 13.78
CA LEU A 155 2.39 -10.71 14.39
C LEU A 155 1.07 -10.57 13.66
N VAL A 156 1.11 -10.39 12.33
CA VAL A 156 -0.07 -10.10 11.50
C VAL A 156 -1.01 -11.30 11.41
N SER A 157 -0.49 -12.53 11.47
CA SER A 157 -1.27 -13.78 11.40
C SER A 157 -2.31 -13.93 12.53
N ARG A 158 -2.17 -13.14 13.61
CA ARG A 158 -3.14 -13.04 14.70
C ARG A 158 -4.42 -12.30 14.31
N TYR A 159 -4.38 -11.56 13.20
CA TYR A 159 -5.45 -10.67 12.71
C TYR A 159 -5.90 -11.07 11.30
N HIS A 160 -4.98 -11.46 10.41
CA HIS A 160 -5.28 -11.89 9.04
C HIS A 160 -4.19 -12.82 8.49
N ASP A 161 -4.52 -13.74 7.58
CA ASP A 161 -3.56 -14.64 6.90
C ASP A 161 -2.63 -13.95 5.87
N ARG A 162 -2.83 -12.64 5.62
CA ARG A 162 -2.13 -11.87 4.60
C ARG A 162 -1.75 -10.50 5.16
N MET A 163 -0.66 -9.95 4.66
CA MET A 163 -0.23 -8.59 4.98
C MET A 163 0.23 -7.85 3.71
N PRO A 164 0.29 -6.50 3.70
CA PRO A 164 1.00 -5.76 2.68
C PRO A 164 2.45 -6.23 2.58
N ALA A 165 2.99 -6.32 1.36
CA ALA A 165 4.41 -6.56 1.15
C ALA A 165 5.19 -5.27 1.48
N LEU A 166 5.47 -5.05 2.76
CA LEU A 166 6.36 -3.98 3.21
C LEU A 166 7.79 -4.34 2.80
N LEU A 167 8.48 -3.44 2.12
CA LEU A 167 9.85 -3.63 1.66
C LEU A 167 10.86 -3.21 2.72
N ARG A 168 11.99 -3.91 2.74
CA ARG A 168 13.21 -3.42 3.41
C ARG A 168 13.79 -2.27 2.60
N GLU A 169 14.45 -1.33 3.26
CA GLU A 169 14.96 -0.13 2.59
C GLU A 169 15.96 -0.48 1.47
N ASP A 170 16.78 -1.50 1.69
CA ASP A 170 17.76 -2.02 0.71
C ASP A 170 17.11 -2.63 -0.54
N ASP A 171 15.84 -3.07 -0.44
CA ASP A 171 15.10 -3.65 -1.55
C ASP A 171 14.28 -2.61 -2.33
N GLU A 172 14.08 -1.40 -1.80
CA GLU A 172 13.30 -0.34 -2.45
C GLU A 172 13.89 0.06 -3.81
N ALA A 173 15.23 0.17 -3.90
CA ALA A 173 15.92 0.50 -5.14
C ALA A 173 15.81 -0.63 -6.17
N ARG A 174 16.03 -1.88 -5.73
CA ARG A 174 15.92 -3.08 -6.57
C ARG A 174 14.49 -3.25 -7.09
N TRP A 175 13.49 -2.94 -6.27
CA TRP A 175 12.10 -2.98 -6.66
C TRP A 175 11.75 -1.95 -7.74
N LEU A 176 12.33 -0.74 -7.68
CA LEU A 176 12.05 0.31 -8.66
C LEU A 176 12.88 0.22 -9.95
N GLU A 177 14.02 -0.47 -9.92
CA GLU A 177 14.97 -0.54 -11.05
C GLU A 177 14.29 -1.00 -12.36
N PRO A 178 14.30 -0.22 -13.46
CA PRO A 178 13.54 -0.57 -14.66
C PRO A 178 13.91 -1.92 -15.27
N GLY A 179 12.93 -2.56 -15.90
CA GLY A 179 13.14 -3.82 -16.63
C GLY A 179 12.74 -5.06 -15.83
N ARG A 180 13.10 -6.22 -16.39
CA ARG A 180 12.66 -7.52 -15.89
C ARG A 180 13.37 -7.89 -14.61
N LEU A 181 12.59 -8.01 -13.53
CA LEU A 181 13.04 -8.68 -12.32
C LEU A 181 12.95 -10.21 -12.50
N PRO A 182 14.04 -10.96 -12.25
CA PRO A 182 13.97 -12.42 -12.18
C PRO A 182 12.97 -12.88 -11.12
N ASP A 183 12.24 -13.97 -11.37
CA ASP A 183 11.19 -14.45 -10.46
C ASP A 183 11.72 -14.74 -9.05
N ARG A 184 12.95 -15.26 -8.96
CA ARG A 184 13.66 -15.47 -7.68
C ARG A 184 13.84 -14.16 -6.91
N LEU A 185 14.22 -13.08 -7.60
CA LEU A 185 14.42 -11.78 -6.99
C LEU A 185 13.08 -11.18 -6.51
N VAL A 186 12.02 -11.35 -7.30
CA VAL A 186 10.66 -10.96 -6.89
C VAL A 186 10.26 -11.70 -5.61
N ALA A 187 10.52 -13.01 -5.52
CA ALA A 187 10.23 -13.80 -4.33
C ALA A 187 11.07 -13.37 -3.11
N GLU A 188 12.34 -13.00 -3.29
CA GLU A 188 13.22 -12.49 -2.23
C GLU A 188 12.72 -11.13 -1.68
N ILE A 189 12.34 -10.21 -2.58
CA ILE A 189 11.86 -8.86 -2.23
C ILE A 189 10.49 -8.92 -1.54
N LEU A 190 9.57 -9.78 -2.01
CA LEU A 190 8.18 -9.83 -1.54
C LEU A 190 7.96 -10.78 -0.34
N THR A 191 8.97 -10.94 0.51
CA THR A 191 8.88 -11.73 1.74
C THR A 191 8.14 -10.99 2.86
N PRO A 192 7.54 -11.70 3.83
CA PRO A 192 6.88 -11.06 4.97
C PRO A 192 7.86 -10.20 5.78
N TYR A 193 7.45 -8.98 6.11
CA TYR A 193 8.27 -8.05 6.89
C TYR A 193 8.57 -8.61 8.30
N PRO A 194 9.73 -8.32 8.92
CA PRO A 194 10.06 -8.83 10.25
C PRO A 194 9.03 -8.42 11.31
N ALA A 195 8.49 -9.41 12.03
CA ALA A 195 7.43 -9.20 13.01
C ALA A 195 7.90 -8.40 14.24
N ASP A 196 9.19 -8.47 14.57
CA ASP A 196 9.83 -7.78 15.68
C ASP A 196 10.03 -6.27 15.43
N LEU A 197 9.93 -5.82 14.17
CA LEU A 197 9.96 -4.40 13.78
C LEU A 197 8.57 -3.76 13.73
N LEU A 198 7.51 -4.57 13.86
CA LEU A 198 6.13 -4.11 13.84
C LEU A 198 5.51 -4.23 15.23
N GLU A 199 4.53 -3.38 15.50
CA GLU A 199 3.63 -3.55 16.62
C GLU A 199 2.18 -3.39 16.19
N ALA A 200 1.27 -3.88 17.03
CA ALA A 200 -0.14 -3.89 16.75
C ALA A 200 -0.94 -3.60 18.01
N TYR A 201 -1.93 -2.72 17.91
CA TYR A 201 -2.86 -2.44 19.00
C TYR A 201 -4.24 -2.10 18.49
N ARG A 202 -5.25 -2.28 19.34
CA ARG A 202 -6.65 -2.01 19.00
C ARG A 202 -6.89 -0.51 18.90
N VAL A 203 -7.68 -0.10 17.92
CA VAL A 203 -8.07 1.30 17.68
C VAL A 203 -9.60 1.48 17.69
N SER A 204 -10.03 2.73 17.59
CA SER A 204 -11.45 3.08 17.54
C SER A 204 -12.13 2.51 16.30
N ARG A 205 -13.37 2.04 16.45
CA ARG A 205 -14.22 1.58 15.34
C ARG A 205 -14.63 2.70 14.38
N GLN A 206 -14.36 3.95 14.73
CA GLN A 206 -14.56 5.09 13.83
C GLN A 206 -13.77 4.93 12.53
N VAL A 207 -12.65 4.19 12.53
CA VAL A 207 -11.88 3.89 11.31
C VAL A 207 -12.70 3.12 10.26
N ASN A 208 -13.79 2.45 10.63
CA ASN A 208 -14.65 1.73 9.68
C ASN A 208 -15.27 2.67 8.65
N ASP A 209 -15.53 3.93 9.04
CA ASP A 209 -15.99 4.97 8.13
C ASP A 209 -14.79 5.54 7.36
N ALA A 210 -14.71 5.23 6.07
CA ALA A 210 -13.63 5.65 5.18
C ALA A 210 -13.58 7.17 4.92
N THR A 211 -14.59 7.92 5.34
CA THR A 211 -14.62 9.38 5.19
C THR A 211 -14.03 10.11 6.40
N ARG A 212 -13.80 9.41 7.52
CA ARG A 212 -13.20 9.99 8.72
C ARG A 212 -11.70 10.04 8.59
N GLU A 213 -11.12 11.15 9.04
CA GLU A 213 -9.68 11.39 9.11
C GLU A 213 -9.35 12.01 10.47
N GLY A 214 -8.16 11.74 11.00
CA GLY A 214 -7.70 12.31 12.27
C GLY A 214 -6.80 11.38 13.07
N GLU A 215 -5.95 11.98 13.90
CA GLU A 215 -5.03 11.25 14.79
C GLU A 215 -5.75 10.31 15.75
N ASP A 216 -7.00 10.60 16.12
CA ASP A 216 -7.81 9.76 16.99
C ASP A 216 -8.05 8.36 16.41
N LEU A 217 -7.97 8.20 15.09
CA LEU A 217 -8.15 6.91 14.42
C LEU A 217 -6.98 5.93 14.64
N ILE A 218 -5.79 6.45 14.96
CA ILE A 218 -4.61 5.64 15.31
C ILE A 218 -4.34 5.58 16.81
N ARG A 219 -5.18 6.19 17.65
CA ARG A 219 -5.00 6.14 19.11
C ARG A 219 -5.37 4.77 19.64
N LYS A 220 -4.48 4.22 20.46
CA LYS A 220 -4.70 2.96 21.18
C LYS A 220 -5.93 3.06 22.08
N VAL A 221 -6.85 2.11 21.93
CA VAL A 221 -8.00 1.98 22.82
C VAL A 221 -7.65 1.00 23.95
N PRO A 222 -7.87 1.37 25.24
CA PRO A 222 -7.64 0.48 26.37
C PRO A 222 -8.46 -0.82 26.28
N ASP A 223 -7.91 -1.94 26.73
CA ASP A 223 -8.62 -3.24 26.71
C ASP A 223 -9.86 -3.26 27.61
N SER A 224 -9.98 -2.34 28.57
CA SER A 224 -11.11 -2.22 29.50
C SER A 224 -12.42 -1.73 28.87
N THR A 225 -12.44 -1.39 27.58
CA THR A 225 -13.66 -0.95 26.86
C THR A 225 -14.33 -2.05 26.03
N LEU A 226 -13.98 -3.31 26.28
CA LEU A 226 -14.73 -4.44 25.73
C LEU A 226 -16.15 -4.43 26.32
N PRO A 227 -17.22 -4.41 25.50
CA PRO A 227 -18.51 -4.86 25.99
C PRO A 227 -18.36 -6.33 26.41
N VAL A 228 -18.69 -6.61 27.66
CA VAL A 228 -18.78 -7.97 28.22
C VAL A 228 -19.79 -8.79 27.44
#